data_AF-A0A2V9IRE9-F1
#
_entry.id   AF-A0A2V9IRE9-F1
#
_cell.length_a   1.000
_cell.length_b   1.000
_cell.length_c   1.000
_cell.angle_alpha   90.00
_cell.angle_beta   90.00
_cell.angle_gamma   90.00
#
_symmetry.space_group_name_H-M   'P 1'
#
loop_
_entity.id
_entity.type
_entity.pdbx_description
1 polymer ?
#
loop_
_entity_poly.entity_id
_entity_poly.type
_entity_poly.pdbx_seq_one_letter_code
_entity_poly.pdbx_strand_id
1 'polypeptide(L)'
;PEYRDVRAVAPGDLCVRCGNPLRLTKALELGHLFKLGRRYSEPMGARVLDANGREAPLVMGSYGIGLERILSAAAEQNHDQDG
;
A
#
# COMPACT_ATOMS: atom_id res chain seq x y z
N PRO A 1 -17.48 5.21 -27.98
CA PRO A 1 -16.34 5.77 -27.20
C PRO A 1 -16.17 4.98 -25.90
N GLU A 2 -14.95 4.52 -25.60
CA GLU A 2 -14.64 3.88 -24.32
C GLU A 2 -14.22 4.95 -23.31
N TYR A 3 -14.94 5.06 -22.19
CA TYR A 3 -14.61 5.98 -21.11
C TYR A 3 -13.71 5.29 -20.09
N ARG A 4 -12.70 5.99 -19.57
CA ARG A 4 -11.72 5.48 -18.60
C ARG A 4 -11.56 6.46 -17.44
N ASP A 5 -11.32 5.94 -16.23
CA ASP A 5 -10.96 6.75 -15.07
C ASP A 5 -9.46 7.04 -15.08
N VAL A 6 -9.10 8.29 -15.37
CA VAL A 6 -7.71 8.71 -15.61
C VAL A 6 -7.35 10.02 -14.89
N ARG A 7 -8.32 10.68 -14.25
CA ARG A 7 -8.07 11.95 -13.56
C ARG A 7 -7.74 11.71 -12.09
N ALA A 8 -6.85 12.51 -11.55
CA ALA A 8 -6.72 12.60 -10.10
C ALA A 8 -7.99 13.23 -9.50
N VAL A 9 -8.32 12.80 -8.28
CA VAL A 9 -9.38 13.40 -7.48
C VAL A 9 -8.97 14.79 -6.97
N ALA A 10 -9.93 15.68 -6.83
CA ALA A 10 -9.79 17.02 -6.28
C ALA A 10 -10.61 17.15 -4.97
N PRO A 11 -10.28 18.11 -4.08
CA PRO A 11 -11.10 18.40 -2.92
C PRO A 11 -12.56 18.68 -3.34
N GLY A 12 -13.51 18.04 -2.65
CA GLY A 12 -14.94 18.21 -2.94
C GLY A 12 -15.52 17.24 -3.98
N ASP A 13 -14.70 16.46 -4.68
CA ASP A 13 -15.19 15.36 -5.53
C ASP A 13 -16.05 14.38 -4.72
N LEU A 14 -17.04 13.76 -5.35
CA LEU A 14 -17.92 12.83 -4.65
C LEU A 14 -17.30 11.43 -4.53
N CYS A 15 -17.36 10.85 -3.35
CA CYS A 15 -16.94 9.48 -3.11
C CYS A 15 -17.81 8.50 -3.90
N VAL A 16 -17.19 7.63 -4.70
CA VAL A 16 -17.88 6.61 -5.53
C VAL A 16 -18.65 5.55 -4.73
N ARG A 17 -18.44 5.47 -3.40
CA ARG A 17 -19.13 4.50 -2.53
C ARG A 17 -20.31 5.09 -1.77
N CYS A 18 -20.20 6.32 -1.30
CA CYS A 18 -21.19 6.92 -0.39
C CYS A 18 -21.70 8.30 -0.83
N GLY A 19 -21.16 8.89 -1.90
CA GLY A 19 -21.62 10.18 -2.43
C GLY A 19 -21.18 11.41 -1.62
N ASN A 20 -20.49 11.26 -0.50
CA ASN A 20 -20.02 12.40 0.29
C ASN A 20 -18.78 13.08 -0.34
N PRO A 21 -18.58 14.40 -0.13
CA PRO A 21 -17.41 15.13 -0.62
C PRO A 21 -16.09 14.59 -0.04
N LEU A 22 -15.09 14.39 -0.89
CA LEU A 22 -13.75 13.96 -0.51
C LEU A 22 -12.95 15.11 0.12
N ARG A 23 -12.35 14.84 1.28
CA ARG A 23 -11.36 15.72 1.92
C ARG A 23 -9.96 15.19 1.63
N LEU A 24 -9.08 16.05 1.14
CA LEU A 24 -7.66 15.73 0.99
C LEU A 24 -6.89 16.22 2.22
N THR A 25 -6.00 15.36 2.73
CA THR A 25 -5.03 15.71 3.77
C THR A 25 -3.65 15.24 3.34
N LYS A 26 -2.62 15.94 3.82
CA LYS A 26 -1.24 15.45 3.70
C LYS A 26 -0.99 14.43 4.81
N ALA A 27 -0.28 13.36 4.49
CA ALA A 27 0.12 12.33 5.44
C ALA A 27 1.48 11.79 5.04
N LEU A 28 2.23 11.27 6.02
CA LEU A 28 3.48 10.58 5.82
C LEU A 28 3.26 9.07 5.89
N GLU A 29 3.69 8.34 4.88
CA GLU A 29 3.61 6.88 4.87
C GLU A 29 4.74 6.28 5.72
N LEU A 30 4.36 5.65 6.84
CA LEU A 30 5.30 4.99 7.77
C LEU A 30 5.54 3.52 7.44
N GLY A 31 4.63 2.89 6.68
CA GLY A 31 4.73 1.50 6.30
C GLY A 31 3.68 1.11 5.27
N HIS A 32 3.91 -0.04 4.63
CA HIS A 32 3.07 -0.57 3.57
C HIS A 32 3.04 -2.09 3.62
N LEU A 33 1.87 -2.66 3.36
CA LEU A 33 1.70 -4.10 3.13
C LEU A 33 1.30 -4.37 1.68
N PHE A 34 1.94 -5.33 1.05
CA PHE A 34 1.65 -5.72 -0.32
C PHE A 34 1.23 -7.18 -0.39
N LYS A 35 0.07 -7.43 -1.03
CA LYS A 35 -0.28 -8.76 -1.54
C LYS A 35 0.46 -8.97 -2.85
N LEU A 36 1.62 -9.61 -2.78
CA LEU A 36 2.48 -9.82 -3.96
C LEU A 36 1.98 -10.96 -4.85
N GLY A 37 1.19 -11.88 -4.29
CA GLY A 37 0.69 -13.03 -5.03
C GLY A 37 1.86 -13.88 -5.51
N ARG A 38 1.91 -14.15 -6.82
CA ARG A 38 2.96 -14.98 -7.43
C ARG A 38 3.98 -14.19 -8.24
N ARG A 39 3.95 -12.87 -8.14
CA ARG A 39 4.77 -11.95 -8.94
C ARG A 39 6.27 -12.27 -8.92
N TYR A 40 6.77 -12.78 -7.79
CA TYR A 40 8.18 -13.15 -7.63
C TYR A 40 8.41 -14.67 -7.67
N SER A 41 7.51 -15.45 -7.09
CA SER A 41 7.70 -16.90 -7.00
C SER A 41 7.67 -17.61 -8.35
N GLU A 42 6.85 -17.15 -9.30
CA GLU A 42 6.82 -17.69 -10.68
C GLU A 42 8.14 -17.50 -11.42
N PRO A 43 8.66 -16.26 -11.62
CA PRO A 43 9.92 -16.06 -12.35
C PRO A 43 11.15 -16.60 -11.63
N MET A 44 11.11 -16.73 -10.29
CA MET A 44 12.24 -17.25 -9.50
C MET A 44 12.22 -18.77 -9.32
N GLY A 45 11.17 -19.47 -9.80
CA GLY A 45 11.03 -20.91 -9.62
C GLY A 45 10.80 -21.35 -8.17
N ALA A 46 10.29 -20.47 -7.30
CA ALA A 46 10.02 -20.79 -5.90
C ALA A 46 8.68 -21.55 -5.78
N ARG A 47 8.75 -22.89 -5.79
CA ARG A 47 7.60 -23.79 -5.81
C ARG A 47 7.58 -24.70 -4.59
N VAL A 48 6.38 -25.16 -4.22
CA VAL A 48 6.13 -26.15 -3.16
C VAL A 48 5.07 -27.14 -3.62
N LEU A 49 5.00 -28.33 -3.00
CA LEU A 49 3.90 -29.26 -3.23
C LEU A 49 2.67 -28.81 -2.44
N ASP A 50 1.52 -28.79 -3.12
CA ASP A 50 0.23 -28.56 -2.47
C ASP A 50 -0.27 -29.83 -1.75
N ALA A 51 -1.44 -29.73 -1.11
CA ALA A 51 -2.06 -30.84 -0.39
C ALA A 51 -2.38 -32.07 -1.27
N ASN A 52 -2.41 -31.91 -2.61
CA ASN A 52 -2.65 -32.99 -3.57
C ASN A 52 -1.34 -33.50 -4.20
N GLY A 53 -0.18 -33.04 -3.73
CA GLY A 53 1.13 -33.40 -4.27
C GLY A 53 1.45 -32.74 -5.61
N ARG A 54 0.77 -31.65 -5.98
CA ARG A 54 1.05 -30.89 -7.21
C ARG A 54 1.96 -29.70 -6.92
N GLU A 55 2.92 -29.44 -7.80
CA GLU A 55 3.75 -28.24 -7.66
C GLU A 55 2.95 -26.96 -7.91
N ALA A 56 3.01 -26.05 -6.94
CA ALA A 56 2.43 -24.72 -7.02
C ALA A 56 3.47 -23.65 -6.61
N PRO A 57 3.49 -22.48 -7.28
CA PRO A 57 4.30 -21.36 -6.85
C PRO A 57 3.81 -20.80 -5.51
N LEU A 58 4.74 -20.36 -4.67
CA LEU A 58 4.42 -19.74 -3.38
C LEU A 58 3.56 -18.48 -3.56
N VAL A 59 2.52 -18.33 -2.74
CA VAL A 59 1.76 -17.07 -2.64
C VAL A 59 2.43 -16.19 -1.60
N MET A 60 2.80 -14.97 -2.00
CA MET A 60 3.66 -14.09 -1.22
C MET A 60 2.94 -12.84 -0.76
N GLY A 61 3.35 -12.36 0.42
CA GLY A 61 3.07 -11.02 0.93
C GLY A 61 4.38 -10.36 1.36
N SER A 62 4.38 -9.03 1.40
CA SER A 62 5.49 -8.24 1.94
C SER A 62 4.95 -7.18 2.90
N TYR A 63 5.72 -6.89 3.95
CA TYR A 63 5.35 -5.99 5.03
C TYR A 63 6.58 -5.15 5.35
N GLY A 64 6.48 -3.83 5.17
CA GLY A 64 7.57 -2.90 5.41
C GLY A 64 7.14 -1.79 6.38
N ILE A 65 8.01 -1.48 7.34
CA ILE A 65 7.87 -0.37 8.28
C ILE A 65 9.18 0.42 8.29
N GLY A 66 9.10 1.73 8.08
CA GLY A 66 10.26 2.62 8.06
C GLY A 66 10.60 3.13 9.46
N LEU A 67 11.42 2.39 10.21
CA LEU A 67 11.77 2.74 11.59
C LEU A 67 12.41 4.13 11.73
N GLU A 68 13.39 4.45 10.88
CA GLU A 68 14.03 5.78 10.87
C GLU A 68 13.02 6.89 10.54
N ARG A 69 12.10 6.61 9.61
CA ARG A 69 11.05 7.55 9.24
C ARG A 69 10.05 7.77 10.38
N ILE A 70 9.76 6.74 11.17
CA ILE A 70 8.93 6.88 12.37
C ILE A 70 9.60 7.82 13.37
N LEU A 71 10.90 7.67 13.59
CA LEU A 71 11.65 8.57 14.46
C LEU A 71 11.57 10.02 13.97
N SER A 72 11.81 10.27 12.68
CA SER A 72 11.66 11.61 12.10
C SER A 72 10.24 12.14 12.21
N ALA A 73 9.22 11.31 11.96
CA ALA A 73 7.82 11.69 12.07
C ALA A 73 7.42 12.05 13.51
N ALA A 74 7.97 11.34 14.49
CA ALA A 74 7.74 11.63 15.90
C ALA A 74 8.32 12.99 16.27
N ALA A 75 9.55 13.30 15.86
CA ALA A 75 10.13 14.63 16.06
C ALA A 75 9.31 15.72 15.33
N GLU A 76 8.95 15.49 14.06
CA GLU A 76 8.17 16.47 13.27
C GLU A 76 6.81 16.79 13.92
N GLN A 77 6.12 15.79 14.49
CA GLN A 77 4.79 15.98 15.07
C GLN A 77 4.79 16.47 16.52
N ASN A 78 5.91 16.32 17.25
CA ASN A 78 5.95 16.55 18.70
C ASN A 78 7.03 17.57 19.15
N HIS A 79 7.65 18.31 18.23
CA HIS A 79 8.58 19.38 18.57
C HIS A 79 7.87 20.64 19.08
N ASP A 80 8.55 21.38 19.94
CA ASP A 80 8.19 22.77 20.27
C ASP A 80 9.21 23.76 19.67
N GLN A 81 9.26 24.98 20.20
CA GLN A 81 10.13 26.04 19.67
C GLN A 81 11.61 25.83 20.04
N ASP A 82 11.88 25.09 21.11
CA ASP A 82 13.22 24.79 21.63
C ASP A 82 13.69 23.37 21.26
N GLY A 83 12.78 22.52 20.75
CA GLY A 83 13.10 21.21 20.20
C GLY A 83 11.96 20.21 20.26
#